data_AF-A0A4Q7DRS7-F1
#
_entry.id   AF-A0A4Q7DRS7-F1
#
_cell.length_a   1.000
_cell.length_b   1.000
_cell.length_c   1.000
_cell.angle_alpha   90.00
_cell.angle_beta   90.00
_cell.angle_gamma   90.00
#
_symmetry.space_group_name_H-M   'P 1'
#
loop_
_entity.id
_entity.type
_entity.pdbx_description
1 polymer ?
#
loop_
_entity_poly.entity_id
_entity_poly.type
_entity_poly.pdbx_seq_one_letter_code
_entity_poly.pdbx_strand_id
1 'polypeptide(L)'
;MNNYFIRLMDALERLERNLFKINDLKREFEYQVNKLVNRQALFTALVLPIVILTVYTLNGSGMFSKNVLHESASVVGIRMFGAGFITWTIGVLLDFFFKYLFYRDYLPNGKTEHQKKLMPAYAQKREEIIKSVQPIIKQEIEPLNIPEEFIDVPTVSVLMNYVNEKRVDTLDEAVELFKKENTLAYQENRQSLLERFKEAEHENFLVGIEEN
;
A
#
# COMPACT_ATOMS: atom_id res chain seq x y z
N MET A 1 -15.70 -35.54 -14.95
CA MET A 1 -14.84 -35.08 -13.84
C MET A 1 -13.74 -34.12 -14.30
N ASN A 2 -12.98 -34.41 -15.36
CA ASN A 2 -11.84 -33.54 -15.74
C ASN A 2 -12.23 -32.07 -16.08
N ASN A 3 -13.30 -31.85 -16.86
CA ASN A 3 -13.81 -30.50 -17.17
C ASN A 3 -14.30 -29.70 -15.93
N TYR A 4 -14.58 -30.37 -14.81
CA TYR A 4 -15.08 -29.75 -13.59
C TYR A 4 -13.92 -29.16 -12.76
N PHE A 5 -12.83 -29.91 -12.61
CA PHE A 5 -11.62 -29.39 -11.95
C PHE A 5 -10.98 -28.25 -12.73
N ILE A 6 -11.00 -28.31 -14.08
CA ILE A 6 -10.50 -27.22 -14.93
C ILE A 6 -11.27 -25.93 -14.68
N ARG A 7 -12.62 -25.98 -14.61
CA ARG A 7 -13.44 -24.81 -14.31
C ARG A 7 -13.18 -24.26 -12.90
N LEU A 8 -13.13 -25.13 -11.90
CA LEU A 8 -12.84 -24.73 -10.52
C LEU A 8 -11.44 -24.07 -10.40
N MET A 9 -10.44 -24.61 -11.12
CA MET A 9 -9.09 -24.06 -11.14
C MET A 9 -9.05 -22.70 -11.84
N ASP A 10 -9.74 -22.54 -12.97
CA ASP A 10 -9.90 -21.26 -13.64
C ASP A 10 -10.58 -20.20 -12.73
N ALA A 11 -11.62 -20.60 -11.99
CA ALA A 11 -12.30 -19.74 -11.02
C ALA A 11 -11.36 -19.31 -9.87
N LEU A 12 -10.57 -20.24 -9.34
CA LEU A 12 -9.63 -19.97 -8.25
C LEU A 12 -8.47 -19.10 -8.70
N GLU A 13 -7.90 -19.32 -9.88
CA GLU A 13 -6.86 -18.46 -10.43
C GLU A 13 -7.37 -17.02 -10.69
N ARG A 14 -8.64 -16.88 -11.08
CA ARG A 14 -9.27 -15.55 -11.24
C ARG A 14 -9.44 -14.86 -9.90
N LEU A 15 -9.83 -15.61 -8.87
CA LEU A 15 -9.95 -15.10 -7.50
C LEU A 15 -8.60 -14.67 -6.95
N GLU A 16 -7.55 -15.49 -7.10
CA GLU A 16 -6.19 -15.16 -6.67
C GLU A 16 -5.65 -13.92 -7.40
N ARG A 17 -5.82 -13.84 -8.73
CA ARG A 17 -5.43 -12.66 -9.52
C ARG A 17 -6.12 -11.39 -9.04
N ASN A 18 -7.41 -11.46 -8.69
CA ASN A 18 -8.15 -10.29 -8.24
C ASN A 18 -7.80 -9.91 -6.79
N LEU A 19 -7.49 -10.88 -5.93
CA LEU A 19 -6.95 -10.63 -4.60
C LEU A 19 -5.58 -9.92 -4.69
N PHE A 20 -4.72 -10.36 -5.62
CA PHE A 20 -3.48 -9.67 -5.92
C PHE A 20 -3.70 -8.22 -6.36
N LYS A 21 -4.69 -7.96 -7.22
CA LYS A 21 -5.06 -6.59 -7.62
C LYS A 21 -5.54 -5.74 -6.45
N ILE A 22 -6.30 -6.30 -5.50
CA ILE A 22 -6.73 -5.57 -4.29
C ILE A 22 -5.51 -5.20 -3.44
N ASN A 23 -4.57 -6.13 -3.26
CA ASN A 23 -3.34 -5.87 -2.52
C ASN A 23 -2.45 -4.83 -3.22
N ASP A 24 -2.35 -4.88 -4.54
CA ASP A 24 -1.60 -3.90 -5.32
C ASP A 24 -2.25 -2.51 -5.23
N LEU A 25 -3.59 -2.46 -5.29
CA LEU A 25 -4.36 -1.23 -5.11
C LEU A 25 -4.13 -0.60 -3.73
N LYS A 26 -4.01 -1.41 -2.67
CA LYS A 26 -3.64 -0.95 -1.31
C LYS A 26 -2.24 -0.34 -1.28
N ARG A 27 -1.25 -1.01 -1.89
CA ARG A 27 0.13 -0.50 -1.99
C ARG A 27 0.19 0.80 -2.78
N GLU A 28 -0.56 0.90 -3.87
CA GLU A 28 -0.64 2.12 -4.68
C GLU A 28 -1.25 3.28 -3.87
N PHE A 29 -2.31 3.03 -3.11
CA PHE A 29 -2.93 4.01 -2.22
C PHE A 29 -1.93 4.57 -1.20
N GLU A 30 -1.23 3.69 -0.47
CA GLU A 30 -0.22 4.10 0.52
C GLU A 30 0.92 4.89 -0.13
N TYR A 31 1.38 4.46 -1.30
CA TYR A 31 2.42 5.17 -2.05
C TYR A 31 1.97 6.58 -2.45
N GLN A 32 0.74 6.72 -2.95
CA GLN A 32 0.20 8.03 -3.35
C GLN A 32 0.03 8.97 -2.16
N VAL A 33 -0.48 8.49 -1.03
CA VAL A 33 -0.59 9.25 0.22
C VAL A 33 0.79 9.72 0.68
N ASN A 34 1.77 8.82 0.78
CA ASN A 34 3.12 9.15 1.23
C ASN A 34 3.80 10.15 0.27
N LYS A 35 3.56 10.00 -1.04
CA LYS A 35 4.08 10.93 -2.05
C LYS A 35 3.50 12.34 -1.90
N LEU A 36 2.20 12.47 -1.61
CA LEU A 36 1.56 13.77 -1.37
C LEU A 36 2.10 14.43 -0.10
N VAL A 37 2.20 13.68 1.00
CA VAL A 37 2.76 14.15 2.28
C VAL A 37 4.22 14.60 2.10
N ASN A 38 5.04 13.77 1.46
CA ASN A 38 6.46 14.09 1.22
C ASN A 38 6.63 15.32 0.33
N ARG A 39 5.81 15.45 -0.72
CA ARG A 39 5.82 16.63 -1.59
C ARG A 39 5.42 17.88 -0.82
N GLN A 40 4.38 17.82 0.00
CA GLN A 40 3.93 18.95 0.82
C GLN A 40 5.00 19.38 1.82
N ALA A 41 5.60 18.42 2.53
CA ALA A 41 6.70 18.69 3.45
C ALA A 41 7.88 19.39 2.75
N LEU A 42 8.28 18.90 1.57
CA LEU A 42 9.32 19.53 0.75
C LEU A 42 8.96 20.96 0.35
N PHE A 43 7.73 21.21 -0.11
CA PHE A 43 7.29 22.57 -0.46
C PHE A 43 7.34 23.50 0.75
N THR A 44 6.84 23.06 1.91
CA THR A 44 6.88 23.87 3.14
C THR A 44 8.32 24.12 3.61
N ALA A 45 9.19 23.11 3.52
CA ALA A 45 10.60 23.20 3.86
C ALA A 45 11.40 24.11 2.90
N LEU A 46 10.95 24.29 1.65
CA LEU A 46 11.56 25.23 0.71
C LEU A 46 11.05 26.66 0.88
N VAL A 47 9.75 26.84 1.14
CA VAL A 47 9.15 28.18 1.25
C VAL A 47 9.58 28.91 2.52
N LEU A 48 9.63 28.22 3.67
CA LEU A 48 9.92 28.86 4.95
C LEU A 48 11.32 29.51 5.01
N PRO A 49 12.42 28.86 4.58
CA PRO A 49 13.74 29.49 4.53
C PRO A 49 13.79 30.69 3.60
N ILE A 50 13.11 30.65 2.44
CA ILE A 50 13.07 31.77 1.49
C ILE A 50 12.38 32.99 2.12
N VAL A 51 11.26 32.77 2.83
CA VAL A 51 10.54 33.83 3.54
C VAL A 51 11.42 34.42 4.64
N ILE A 52 12.06 33.58 5.45
CA ILE A 52 12.98 34.02 6.51
C ILE A 52 14.13 34.85 5.89
N LEU A 53 14.76 34.35 4.84
CA LEU A 53 15.87 35.04 4.16
C LEU A 53 15.42 36.40 3.62
N THR A 54 14.26 36.47 2.96
CA THR A 54 13.68 37.72 2.45
C THR A 54 13.46 38.74 3.57
N VAL A 55 12.88 38.31 4.70
CA VAL A 55 12.66 39.19 5.88
C VAL A 55 13.98 39.67 6.47
N TYR A 56 14.97 38.78 6.59
CA TYR A 56 16.29 39.13 7.13
C TYR A 56 17.08 40.09 6.23
N THR A 57 16.95 39.95 4.90
CA THR A 57 17.53 40.88 3.93
C THR A 57 16.85 42.25 3.97
N LEU A 58 15.51 42.30 4.07
CA LEU A 58 14.76 43.56 4.16
C LEU A 58 15.06 44.34 5.45
N ASN A 59 15.24 43.63 6.57
CA ASN A 59 15.54 44.24 7.87
C ASN A 59 17.02 44.65 8.04
N GLY A 60 17.87 44.44 7.03
CA GLY A 60 19.25 44.93 7.03
C GLY A 60 20.15 44.32 8.11
N SER A 61 19.87 43.09 8.55
CA SER A 61 20.71 42.40 9.54
C SER A 61 22.13 42.14 8.99
N GLY A 62 23.15 42.24 9.85
CA GLY A 62 24.56 42.44 9.48
C GLY A 62 25.24 41.44 8.55
N MET A 63 24.62 40.30 8.23
CA MET A 63 25.12 39.35 7.22
C MET A 63 24.76 39.74 5.77
N PHE A 64 23.69 40.53 5.59
CA PHE A 64 23.14 41.00 4.31
C PHE A 64 22.99 42.54 4.30
N SER A 65 23.94 43.23 4.93
CA SER A 65 23.98 44.69 5.01
C SER A 65 23.92 45.35 3.63
N LYS A 66 23.23 46.49 3.50
CA LYS A 66 23.14 47.29 2.26
C LYS A 66 24.51 47.77 1.73
N ASN A 67 25.59 47.62 2.51
CA ASN A 67 26.94 48.09 2.17
C ASN A 67 27.82 47.06 1.45
N VAL A 68 27.28 45.92 1.00
CA VAL A 68 28.04 44.88 0.26
C VAL A 68 28.77 45.44 -0.99
N LEU A 69 28.26 46.53 -1.59
CA LEU A 69 28.86 47.17 -2.76
C LEU A 69 30.27 47.76 -2.53
N HIS A 70 30.68 48.00 -1.27
CA HIS A 70 31.97 48.59 -0.92
C HIS A 70 32.97 47.59 -0.33
N GLU A 71 32.62 46.30 -0.28
CA GLU A 71 33.49 45.25 0.26
C GLU A 71 34.28 44.52 -0.84
N SER A 72 35.43 43.95 -0.48
CA SER A 72 36.24 43.19 -1.42
C SER A 72 35.50 41.93 -1.90
N ALA A 73 35.69 41.56 -3.17
CA ALA A 73 35.04 40.41 -3.78
C ALA A 73 35.21 39.10 -2.98
N SER A 74 36.34 38.94 -2.29
CA SER A 74 36.60 37.79 -1.41
C SER A 74 35.69 37.75 -0.18
N VAL A 75 35.43 38.89 0.46
CA VAL A 75 34.55 39.00 1.62
C VAL A 75 33.10 38.76 1.21
N VAL A 76 32.68 39.30 0.07
CA VAL A 76 31.35 39.06 -0.50
C VAL A 76 31.16 37.58 -0.82
N GLY A 77 32.15 36.93 -1.42
CA GLY A 77 32.11 35.49 -1.74
C GLY A 77 31.95 34.60 -0.50
N ILE A 78 32.73 34.85 0.56
CA ILE A 78 32.64 34.08 1.81
C ILE A 78 31.27 34.28 2.48
N ARG A 79 30.73 35.51 2.46
CA ARG A 79 29.39 35.79 3.01
C ARG A 79 28.28 35.10 2.22
N MET A 80 28.33 35.15 0.89
CA MET A 80 27.36 34.43 0.04
C MET A 80 27.44 32.92 0.23
N PHE A 81 28.65 32.36 0.36
CA PHE A 81 28.83 30.95 0.64
C PHE A 81 28.27 30.56 2.02
N GLY A 82 28.59 31.32 3.07
CA GLY A 82 28.07 31.09 4.42
C GLY A 82 26.54 31.19 4.48
N ALA A 83 25.96 32.19 3.81
CA ALA A 83 24.52 32.32 3.66
C ALA A 83 23.89 31.12 2.94
N GLY A 84 24.48 30.69 1.83
CA GLY A 84 24.02 29.52 1.09
C GLY A 84 24.10 28.23 1.93
N PHE A 85 25.21 28.03 2.63
CA PHE A 85 25.40 26.88 3.51
C PHE A 85 24.40 26.85 4.65
N ILE A 86 24.23 27.96 5.37
CA ILE A 86 23.24 28.07 6.47
C ILE A 86 21.82 27.83 5.94
N THR A 87 21.46 28.44 4.81
CA THR A 87 20.14 28.27 4.19
C THR A 87 19.90 26.81 3.79
N TRP A 88 20.90 26.15 3.23
CA TRP A 88 20.81 24.75 2.85
C TRP A 88 20.68 23.83 4.08
N THR A 89 21.50 24.01 5.12
CA THR A 89 21.40 23.24 6.36
C THR A 89 20.05 23.42 7.05
N ILE A 90 19.55 24.66 7.12
CA ILE A 90 18.22 24.97 7.66
C ILE A 90 17.13 24.30 6.82
N GLY A 91 17.25 24.35 5.48
CA GLY A 91 16.31 23.69 4.57
C GLY A 91 16.24 22.18 4.78
N VAL A 92 17.39 21.50 4.94
CA VAL A 92 17.43 20.05 5.21
C VAL A 92 16.80 19.74 6.57
N LEU A 93 17.12 20.49 7.62
CA LEU A 93 16.54 20.28 8.95
C LEU A 93 15.02 20.49 8.96
N LEU A 94 14.55 21.53 8.24
CA LEU A 94 13.12 21.80 8.09
C LEU A 94 12.42 20.70 7.29
N ASP A 95 13.05 20.12 6.28
CA ASP A 95 12.47 19.00 5.52
C ASP A 95 12.20 17.79 6.42
N PHE A 96 13.16 17.43 7.28
CA PHE A 96 12.95 16.37 8.28
C PHE A 96 11.84 16.73 9.29
N PHE A 97 11.86 17.96 9.80
CA PHE A 97 10.88 18.43 10.78
C PHE A 97 9.46 18.47 10.21
N PHE A 98 9.27 19.01 9.02
CA PHE A 98 7.95 19.07 8.37
C PHE A 98 7.45 17.69 7.97
N LYS A 99 8.32 16.80 7.48
CA LYS A 99 7.94 15.39 7.26
C LYS A 99 7.39 14.80 8.55
N TYR A 100 8.13 14.92 9.64
CA TYR A 100 7.68 14.41 10.94
C TYR A 100 6.32 14.98 11.36
N LEU A 101 6.12 16.30 11.23
CA LEU A 101 4.85 16.95 11.58
C LEU A 101 3.67 16.51 10.71
N PHE A 102 3.84 16.41 9.39
CA PHE A 102 2.76 15.99 8.48
C PHE A 102 2.47 14.49 8.56
N TYR A 103 3.48 13.66 8.85
CA TYR A 103 3.29 12.22 9.05
C TYR A 103 2.55 11.90 10.36
N ARG A 104 2.73 12.73 11.40
CA ARG A 104 2.01 12.62 12.70
C ARG A 104 0.72 13.42 12.77
N ASP A 105 0.27 14.01 11.66
CA ASP A 105 -0.96 14.81 11.60
C ASP A 105 -1.00 15.99 12.59
N TYR A 106 0.16 16.49 13.06
CA TYR A 106 0.21 17.69 13.92
C TYR A 106 -0.12 18.98 13.16
N LEU A 107 -0.04 18.96 11.83
CA LEU A 107 -0.40 20.08 10.96
C LEU A 107 -1.66 19.76 10.14
N PRO A 108 -2.51 20.77 9.85
CA PRO A 108 -3.66 20.61 8.95
C PRO A 108 -3.19 20.17 7.55
N ASN A 109 -3.98 19.36 6.84
CA ASN A 109 -3.58 18.64 5.63
C ASN A 109 -2.44 17.63 5.84
N GLY A 110 -2.46 16.91 6.97
CA GLY A 110 -1.57 15.79 7.24
C GLY A 110 -1.91 14.51 6.46
N LYS A 111 -1.20 13.42 6.75
CA LYS A 111 -1.42 12.09 6.18
C LYS A 111 -2.89 11.66 6.20
N THR A 112 -3.58 11.85 7.32
CA THR A 112 -4.98 11.42 7.49
C THR A 112 -5.94 12.15 6.54
N GLU A 113 -5.69 13.42 6.23
CA GLU A 113 -6.55 14.19 5.34
C GLU A 113 -6.36 13.78 3.87
N HIS A 114 -5.11 13.52 3.45
CA HIS A 114 -4.81 12.96 2.12
C HIS A 114 -5.40 11.55 1.96
N GLN A 115 -5.35 10.73 3.01
CA GLN A 115 -6.00 9.42 3.03
C GLN A 115 -7.51 9.56 2.82
N LYS A 116 -8.20 10.41 3.60
CA LYS A 116 -9.64 10.64 3.47
C LYS A 116 -10.04 11.13 2.07
N LYS A 117 -9.22 11.99 1.46
CA LYS A 117 -9.49 12.53 0.11
C LYS A 117 -9.34 11.48 -1.00
N LEU A 118 -8.32 10.62 -0.91
CA LEU A 118 -8.08 9.58 -1.91
C LEU A 118 -8.99 8.36 -1.70
N MET A 119 -9.44 8.11 -0.47
CA MET A 119 -10.27 6.96 -0.09
C MET A 119 -11.46 6.69 -1.03
N PRO A 120 -12.33 7.65 -1.39
CA PRO A 120 -13.51 7.35 -2.22
C PRO A 120 -13.13 6.79 -3.59
N ALA A 121 -12.05 7.27 -4.21
CA ALA A 121 -11.61 6.78 -5.51
C ALA A 121 -11.06 5.35 -5.45
N TYR A 122 -10.33 5.01 -4.40
CA TYR A 122 -9.78 3.66 -4.19
C TYR A 122 -10.85 2.67 -3.70
N ALA A 123 -11.83 3.14 -2.92
CA ALA A 123 -12.99 2.35 -2.53
C ALA A 123 -13.84 1.95 -3.75
N GLN A 124 -14.07 2.86 -4.69
CA GLN A 124 -14.78 2.56 -5.95
C GLN A 124 -14.04 1.51 -6.79
N LYS A 125 -12.72 1.67 -6.97
CA LYS A 125 -11.90 0.68 -7.70
C LYS A 125 -11.93 -0.70 -7.05
N ARG A 126 -11.89 -0.75 -5.72
CA ARG A 126 -12.02 -2.00 -4.95
C ARG A 126 -13.39 -2.64 -5.14
N GLU A 127 -14.46 -1.85 -5.04
CA GLU A 127 -15.83 -2.33 -5.22
C GLU A 127 -16.04 -2.90 -6.63
N GLU A 128 -15.45 -2.29 -7.66
CA GLU A 128 -15.46 -2.81 -9.02
C GLU A 128 -14.78 -4.18 -9.13
N ILE A 129 -13.62 -4.36 -8.48
CA ILE A 129 -12.93 -5.65 -8.42
C ILE A 129 -13.80 -6.68 -7.69
N ILE A 130 -14.39 -6.34 -6.54
CA ILE A 130 -15.25 -7.25 -5.76
C ILE A 130 -16.50 -7.65 -6.57
N LYS A 131 -17.17 -6.69 -7.21
CA LYS A 131 -18.33 -6.95 -8.09
C LYS A 131 -18.00 -7.88 -9.25
N SER A 132 -16.76 -7.84 -9.76
CA SER A 132 -16.32 -8.77 -10.80
C SER A 132 -16.10 -10.20 -10.31
N VAL A 133 -15.85 -10.39 -9.00
CA VAL A 133 -15.52 -11.69 -8.38
C VAL A 133 -16.73 -12.36 -7.73
N GLN A 134 -17.62 -11.60 -7.10
CA GLN A 134 -18.85 -12.15 -6.48
C GLN A 134 -19.64 -13.12 -7.37
N PRO A 135 -19.87 -12.87 -8.68
CA PRO A 135 -20.58 -13.84 -9.52
C PRO A 135 -19.77 -15.13 -9.74
N ILE A 136 -18.44 -15.07 -9.78
CA ILE A 136 -17.57 -16.25 -9.91
C ILE A 136 -17.68 -17.12 -8.66
N ILE A 137 -17.65 -16.50 -7.47
CA ILE A 137 -17.82 -17.22 -6.19
C ILE A 137 -19.20 -17.87 -6.11
N LYS A 138 -20.27 -17.12 -6.40
CA LYS A 138 -21.65 -17.62 -6.30
C LYS A 138 -22.02 -18.70 -7.32
N GLN A 139 -21.45 -18.63 -8.53
CA GLN A 139 -21.80 -19.57 -9.61
C GLN A 139 -20.89 -20.80 -9.65
N GLU A 140 -19.62 -20.65 -9.27
CA GLU A 140 -18.62 -21.70 -9.47
C GLU A 140 -18.03 -22.27 -8.17
N ILE A 141 -18.27 -21.65 -7.01
CA ILE A 141 -17.66 -22.07 -5.73
C ILE A 141 -18.72 -22.45 -4.69
N GLU A 142 -19.72 -21.61 -4.44
CA GLU A 142 -20.82 -21.90 -3.47
C GLU A 142 -21.63 -23.18 -3.75
N PRO A 143 -21.87 -23.61 -5.01
CA PRO A 143 -22.57 -24.86 -5.28
C PRO A 143 -21.73 -26.11 -4.98
N LEU A 144 -20.42 -25.96 -4.74
CA LEU A 144 -19.55 -27.09 -4.41
C LEU A 144 -19.59 -27.35 -2.92
N ASN A 145 -19.97 -28.57 -2.58
CA ASN A 145 -19.93 -29.10 -1.21
C ASN A 145 -18.48 -29.42 -0.75
N ILE A 146 -17.48 -28.66 -1.23
CA ILE A 146 -16.09 -28.79 -0.81
C ILE A 146 -15.91 -27.90 0.42
N PRO A 147 -15.32 -28.40 1.53
CA PRO A 147 -15.06 -27.58 2.71
C PRO A 147 -14.16 -26.38 2.35
N GLU A 148 -14.50 -25.18 2.85
CA GLU A 148 -13.82 -23.91 2.51
C GLU A 148 -12.29 -23.99 2.68
N GLU A 149 -11.82 -24.82 3.62
CA GLU A 149 -10.42 -25.12 3.92
C GLU A 149 -9.62 -25.63 2.70
N PHE A 150 -10.27 -26.31 1.74
CA PHE A 150 -9.62 -26.92 0.56
C PHE A 150 -9.69 -26.05 -0.70
N ILE A 151 -10.31 -24.87 -0.62
CA ILE A 151 -10.52 -23.96 -1.75
C ILE A 151 -9.28 -23.08 -1.92
N ASP A 152 -8.20 -23.71 -2.36
CA ASP A 152 -6.92 -23.08 -2.68
C ASP A 152 -6.33 -23.70 -3.96
N VAL A 153 -5.73 -22.89 -4.83
CA VAL A 153 -5.21 -23.31 -6.16
C VAL A 153 -4.27 -24.53 -6.05
N PRO A 154 -3.30 -24.57 -5.11
CA PRO A 154 -2.40 -25.72 -4.96
C PRO A 154 -3.12 -26.98 -4.49
N THR A 155 -4.12 -26.83 -3.63
CA THR A 155 -4.89 -27.97 -3.11
C THR A 155 -5.75 -28.58 -4.22
N VAL A 156 -6.44 -27.74 -4.99
CA VAL A 156 -7.27 -28.20 -6.11
C VAL A 156 -6.42 -28.81 -7.23
N SER A 157 -5.20 -28.31 -7.45
CA SER A 157 -4.22 -28.91 -8.37
C SER A 157 -3.81 -30.33 -7.95
N VAL A 158 -3.55 -30.56 -6.67
CA VAL A 158 -3.22 -31.89 -6.14
C VAL A 158 -4.42 -32.85 -6.24
N LEU A 159 -5.61 -32.39 -5.87
CA LEU A 159 -6.84 -33.18 -6.00
C LEU A 159 -7.13 -33.56 -7.47
N MET A 160 -6.90 -32.63 -8.40
CA MET A 160 -7.04 -32.89 -9.84
C MET A 160 -6.03 -33.94 -10.32
N ASN A 161 -4.78 -33.92 -9.83
CA ASN A 161 -3.79 -34.94 -10.17
C ASN A 161 -4.17 -36.32 -9.64
N TYR A 162 -4.71 -36.43 -8.43
CA TYR A 162 -5.18 -37.72 -7.88
C TYR A 162 -6.30 -38.35 -8.71
N VAL A 163 -7.23 -37.54 -9.21
CA VAL A 163 -8.31 -38.01 -10.09
C VAL A 163 -7.79 -38.34 -11.50
N ASN A 164 -6.87 -37.53 -12.04
CA ASN A 164 -6.29 -37.76 -13.37
C ASN A 164 -5.38 -38.99 -13.43
N GLU A 165 -4.67 -39.30 -12.35
CA GLU A 165 -3.86 -40.51 -12.21
C GLU A 165 -4.69 -41.77 -11.88
N LYS A 166 -6.03 -41.65 -11.79
CA LYS A 166 -6.96 -42.72 -11.35
C LYS A 166 -6.62 -43.31 -9.98
N ARG A 167 -6.03 -42.51 -9.09
CA ARG A 167 -5.78 -42.95 -7.71
C ARG A 167 -7.06 -42.99 -6.88
N VAL A 168 -8.10 -42.28 -7.32
CA VAL A 168 -9.40 -42.14 -6.65
C VAL A 168 -10.49 -41.89 -7.68
N ASP A 169 -11.66 -42.49 -7.44
CA ASP A 169 -12.81 -42.44 -8.35
C ASP A 169 -13.79 -41.32 -7.97
N THR A 170 -13.71 -40.78 -6.76
CA THR A 170 -14.60 -39.72 -6.26
C THR A 170 -13.84 -38.56 -5.59
N LEU A 171 -14.46 -37.38 -5.58
CA LEU A 171 -13.92 -36.16 -4.98
C LEU A 171 -13.72 -36.30 -3.45
N ASP A 172 -14.64 -36.99 -2.78
CA ASP A 172 -14.60 -37.20 -1.33
C ASP A 172 -13.43 -38.11 -0.93
N GLU A 173 -13.17 -39.17 -1.71
CA GLU A 173 -12.00 -40.02 -1.50
C GLU A 173 -10.69 -39.26 -1.77
N ALA A 174 -10.65 -38.36 -2.76
CA ALA A 174 -9.48 -37.52 -3.03
C ALA A 174 -9.18 -36.56 -1.86
N VAL A 175 -10.22 -35.98 -1.26
CA VAL A 175 -10.09 -35.12 -0.08
C VAL A 175 -9.64 -35.92 1.15
N GLU A 176 -10.14 -37.14 1.32
CA GLU A 176 -9.76 -38.02 2.43
C GLU A 176 -8.30 -38.49 2.31
N LEU A 177 -7.85 -38.87 1.11
CA LEU A 177 -6.46 -39.20 0.81
C LEU A 177 -5.53 -38.00 1.07
N PHE A 178 -5.95 -36.82 0.61
CA PHE A 178 -5.19 -35.60 0.81
C PHE A 178 -5.06 -35.21 2.30
N LYS A 179 -6.13 -35.34 3.08
CA LYS A 179 -6.11 -35.15 4.55
C LYS A 179 -5.18 -36.14 5.24
N LYS A 180 -5.17 -37.39 4.78
CA LYS A 180 -4.33 -38.46 5.33
C LYS A 180 -2.84 -38.27 5.05
N GLU A 181 -2.50 -37.72 3.87
CA GLU A 181 -1.10 -37.49 3.47
C GLU A 181 -0.50 -36.19 4.03
N ASN A 182 -1.30 -35.14 4.27
CA ASN A 182 -0.80 -33.81 4.65
C ASN A 182 -1.09 -33.38 6.10
N THR A 183 -1.27 -34.33 7.01
CA THR A 183 -1.82 -34.12 8.37
C THR A 183 -1.06 -33.14 9.26
N LEU A 184 0.21 -32.80 8.97
CA LEU A 184 1.04 -31.89 9.79
C LEU A 184 1.38 -30.55 9.11
N ALA A 185 1.37 -30.46 7.78
CA ALA A 185 1.68 -29.22 7.07
C ALA A 185 0.43 -28.40 6.70
N TYR A 186 -0.74 -29.05 6.70
CA TYR A 186 -2.00 -28.44 6.25
C TYR A 186 -2.74 -27.66 7.35
N GLN A 187 -2.60 -28.07 8.62
CA GLN A 187 -3.38 -27.51 9.72
C GLN A 187 -2.81 -26.22 10.34
N GLU A 188 -1.53 -25.88 10.11
CA GLU A 188 -0.88 -24.88 10.96
C GLU A 188 -0.82 -23.45 10.37
N ASN A 189 -1.10 -23.20 9.08
CA ASN A 189 -0.83 -21.86 8.54
C ASN A 189 -1.51 -21.40 7.24
N ARG A 190 -2.60 -22.03 6.78
CA ARG A 190 -3.30 -21.57 5.56
C ARG A 190 -4.72 -21.14 5.85
N GLN A 191 -4.93 -19.83 5.94
CA GLN A 191 -6.23 -19.22 5.67
C GLN A 191 -6.67 -19.57 4.24
N SER A 192 -7.91 -20.00 4.07
CA SER A 192 -8.46 -20.31 2.75
C SER A 192 -8.47 -19.06 1.85
N LEU A 193 -8.40 -19.22 0.52
CA LEU A 193 -8.48 -18.08 -0.40
C LEU A 193 -9.81 -17.32 -0.24
N LEU A 194 -10.88 -18.04 0.12
CA LEU A 194 -12.18 -17.48 0.44
C LEU A 194 -12.15 -16.63 1.70
N GLU A 195 -11.52 -17.09 2.78
CA GLU A 195 -11.34 -16.29 3.99
C GLU A 195 -10.50 -15.05 3.71
N ARG A 196 -9.39 -15.18 2.97
CA ARG A 196 -8.57 -14.02 2.57
C ARG A 196 -9.36 -13.03 1.71
N PHE A 197 -10.25 -13.51 0.86
CA PHE A 197 -11.12 -12.67 0.06
C PHE A 197 -12.20 -11.99 0.93
N LYS A 198 -12.85 -12.72 1.85
CA LYS A 198 -13.81 -12.18 2.83
C LYS A 198 -13.14 -11.12 3.72
N GLU A 199 -11.92 -11.39 4.19
CA GLU A 199 -11.10 -10.40 4.90
C GLU A 199 -10.82 -9.19 4.02
N ALA A 200 -10.36 -9.37 2.78
CA ALA A 200 -10.12 -8.28 1.85
C ALA A 200 -11.40 -7.49 1.45
N GLU A 201 -12.59 -8.10 1.56
CA GLU A 201 -13.92 -7.49 1.36
C GLU A 201 -14.39 -6.67 2.58
N HIS A 202 -13.90 -6.98 3.78
CA HIS A 202 -14.21 -6.24 5.00
C HIS A 202 -13.08 -5.32 5.49
N GLU A 203 -11.85 -5.51 5.01
CA GLU A 203 -10.71 -4.69 5.40
C GLU A 203 -10.87 -3.27 4.83
N ASN A 204 -11.10 -2.31 5.72
CA ASN A 204 -11.02 -0.90 5.37
C ASN A 204 -9.56 -0.55 5.09
N PHE A 205 -9.29 0.29 4.08
CA PHE A 205 -7.94 0.85 3.84
C PHE A 205 -7.38 1.66 5.04
N LEU A 206 -8.13 1.76 6.14
CA LEU A 206 -7.85 2.54 7.35
C LEU A 206 -7.37 1.70 8.54
N VAL A 207 -7.12 0.39 8.42
CA VAL A 207 -6.71 -0.49 9.54
C VAL A 207 -5.36 -0.10 10.20
N GLY A 208 -4.76 1.04 9.84
CA GLY A 208 -3.64 1.67 10.54
C GLY A 208 -3.90 3.09 11.07
N ILE A 209 -5.16 3.54 11.17
CA ILE A 209 -5.53 4.90 11.64
C ILE A 209 -6.00 4.90 13.10
N GLU A 210 -6.49 3.77 13.64
CA GLU A 210 -7.00 3.72 15.02
C GLU A 210 -5.93 3.56 16.09
N GLU A 211 -4.67 3.32 15.72
CA GLU A 211 -3.52 3.28 16.63
C GLU A 211 -2.45 4.29 16.20
N ASN A 212 -2.64 5.58 16.51
CA ASN A 212 -1.56 6.54 16.83
C ASN A 212 -2.12 7.88 17.30
#